data_AF-A0A2T7B7N7-F1
#
_entry.id   AF-A0A2T7B7N7-F1
#
_cell.length_a   1.000
_cell.length_b   1.000
_cell.length_c   1.000
_cell.angle_alpha   90.00
_cell.angle_beta   90.00
_cell.angle_gamma   90.00
#
_symmetry.space_group_name_H-M   'P 1'
#
loop_
_entity.id
_entity.type
_entity.pdbx_description
1 polymer ?
#
loop_
_entity_poly.entity_id
_entity_poly.type
_entity_poly.pdbx_seq_one_letter_code
_entity_poly.pdbx_strand_id
1 'polypeptide(L)'
;MGFYFSRFEDRKPPEPLKTPRVVKILWQVMSVAALVLGANYIRWRWMESLNMDALWYALPLVIAETCAWIGTVLFTINLWREDDPPQQPAPLDINDCLNTQDQAEPRPVRVDLFIATYSEDVELVRLSIQDALKMRYPGPLDYRIHVLDDGRRPAMRAVCEEEGVNYITRETNIGFKAGNLRNGLEQTDGDFIVICDADTRVFPTLLEHTLGYFRDPDVAWVQTPQWFFDLPEGERLPRWLSRKAGKPGYALGWLSEKIVGPVTIGRDPFFNDPRMFYDVILRRRNWANAAFCCGAASVHRREAIMQAALRSYVWTVEEEIDRHTRDISDPSMREALQDAMRPHVLYDTELTPYKFHVSEDIYTSIVLHGDSARRWRSVMHPRIESKMLSPQDMLTWIIQRFKYAAGSLDILFHDNIFSRRRFKLSLPQTLMYATTFWSYLACVWNTVFLISPLIYLFTGIPPVSAWSTPFYLHFLPFFIVSELAFMFGTWGISAWDGRASYLAFFSMNLKALDTVLRGEQIKFHVTPKERQTGRFLYLVKPQIAIVALTLIGLIWGGIQVARGAVDDPSGYVINIFWGAVNIAAMLPMIMAAMWQPADEESGA
;
A
#
# COMPACT_ATOMS: atom_id res chain seq x y z
N MET A 1 6.99 -33.74 -5.10
CA MET A 1 7.83 -32.55 -5.34
C MET A 1 7.53 -31.56 -4.24
N GLY A 2 8.53 -31.03 -3.54
CA GLY A 2 8.31 -29.98 -2.54
C GLY A 2 8.17 -28.62 -3.23
N PHE A 3 7.37 -27.71 -2.66
CA PHE A 3 7.30 -26.33 -3.13
C PHE A 3 8.63 -25.60 -2.89
N TYR A 4 9.00 -24.64 -3.74
CA TYR A 4 10.24 -23.85 -3.59
C TYR A 4 10.35 -23.14 -2.21
N PHE A 5 9.20 -22.73 -1.66
CA PHE A 5 9.14 -22.03 -0.38
C PHE A 5 9.24 -22.96 0.83
N SER A 6 9.27 -24.28 0.63
CA SER A 6 9.36 -25.25 1.73
C SER A 6 10.60 -25.03 2.61
N ARG A 7 11.71 -24.54 2.01
CA ARG A 7 12.95 -24.20 2.74
C ARG A 7 12.79 -23.02 3.72
N PHE A 8 11.71 -22.27 3.62
CA PHE A 8 11.44 -21.08 4.43
C PHE A 8 10.40 -21.33 5.53
N GLU A 9 9.81 -22.53 5.60
CA GLU A 9 8.70 -22.84 6.51
C GLU A 9 9.03 -22.61 7.99
N ASP A 10 10.28 -22.87 8.40
CA ASP A 10 10.74 -22.74 9.78
C ASP A 10 11.05 -21.29 10.20
N ARG A 11 10.95 -20.33 9.27
CA ARG A 11 11.18 -18.92 9.58
C ARG A 11 10.13 -18.42 10.56
N LYS A 12 10.56 -17.53 11.45
CA LYS A 12 9.69 -16.85 12.40
C LYS A 12 9.47 -15.41 11.97
N PRO A 13 8.25 -14.88 12.13
CA PRO A 13 8.00 -13.48 11.87
C PRO A 13 8.83 -12.59 12.81
N PRO A 14 9.25 -11.40 12.37
CA PRO A 14 9.84 -10.41 13.26
C PRO A 14 8.81 -9.93 14.29
N GLU A 15 9.28 -9.57 15.48
CA GLU A 15 8.47 -8.90 16.49
C GLU A 15 8.04 -7.50 16.02
N PRO A 16 6.89 -6.97 16.49
CA PRO A 16 6.44 -5.64 16.14
C PRO A 16 7.48 -4.58 16.49
N LEU A 17 7.66 -3.61 15.60
CA LEU A 17 8.57 -2.50 15.84
C LEU A 17 8.22 -1.77 17.15
N LYS A 18 9.21 -1.58 18.02
CA LYS A 18 9.08 -0.82 19.28
C LYS A 18 9.92 0.45 19.18
N THR A 19 9.25 1.58 19.01
CA THR A 19 9.93 2.87 18.88
C THR A 19 10.19 3.46 20.29
N PRO A 20 11.46 3.69 20.70
CA PRO A 20 11.76 4.30 21.99
C PRO A 20 11.15 5.69 22.12
N ARG A 21 10.74 6.09 23.33
CA ARG A 21 10.13 7.41 23.57
C ARG A 21 11.01 8.58 23.12
N VAL A 22 12.32 8.48 23.32
CA VAL A 22 13.29 9.51 22.88
C VAL A 22 13.27 9.66 21.36
N VAL A 23 13.22 8.55 20.60
CA VAL A 23 13.13 8.58 19.14
C VAL A 23 11.82 9.21 18.67
N LYS A 24 10.69 8.90 19.33
CA LYS A 24 9.39 9.55 19.04
C LYS A 24 9.45 11.07 19.22
N ILE A 25 10.08 11.55 20.29
CA ILE A 25 10.26 12.98 20.56
C ILE A 25 11.20 13.61 19.53
N LEU A 26 12.35 13.00 19.24
CA LEU A 26 13.29 13.49 18.23
C LEU A 26 12.64 13.59 16.86
N TRP A 27 11.87 12.57 16.45
CA TRP A 27 11.03 12.63 15.25
C TRP A 27 10.14 13.85 15.27
N GLN A 28 9.28 14.03 16.30
CA GLN A 28 8.33 15.15 16.36
C GLN A 28 9.03 16.52 16.29
N VAL A 29 10.13 16.71 17.03
CA VAL A 29 10.89 17.97 17.02
C VAL A 29 11.50 18.22 15.64
N MET A 30 12.15 17.22 15.05
CA MET A 30 12.77 17.33 13.73
C MET A 30 11.72 17.53 12.63
N SER A 31 10.56 16.87 12.70
CA SER A 31 9.48 17.07 11.73
C SER A 31 8.92 18.48 11.80
N VAL A 32 8.64 19.02 12.99
CA VAL A 32 8.15 20.39 13.13
C VAL A 32 9.19 21.38 12.59
N ALA A 33 10.47 21.20 12.93
CA ALA A 33 11.55 22.02 12.39
C ALA A 33 11.65 21.91 10.85
N ALA A 34 11.57 20.70 10.29
CA ALA A 34 11.56 20.46 8.85
C ALA A 34 10.38 21.15 8.16
N LEU A 35 9.18 21.10 8.74
CA LEU A 35 8.00 21.75 8.18
C LEU A 35 8.13 23.28 8.18
N VAL A 36 8.65 23.87 9.26
CA VAL A 36 8.88 25.32 9.37
C VAL A 36 9.97 25.78 8.38
N LEU A 37 11.09 25.06 8.32
CA LEU A 37 12.17 25.35 7.38
C LEU A 37 11.72 25.15 5.92
N GLY A 38 10.91 24.12 5.66
CA GLY A 38 10.32 23.87 4.35
C GLY A 38 9.34 24.98 3.95
N ALA A 39 8.49 25.45 4.86
CA ALA A 39 7.61 26.60 4.58
C ALA A 39 8.41 27.86 4.26
N ASN A 40 9.51 28.10 4.99
CA ASN A 40 10.43 29.20 4.72
C ASN A 40 11.09 29.06 3.34
N TYR A 41 11.58 27.87 2.99
CA TYR A 41 12.16 27.57 1.68
C TYR A 41 11.13 27.78 0.56
N ILE A 42 9.92 27.21 0.66
CA ILE A 42 8.87 27.36 -0.36
C ILE A 42 8.46 28.82 -0.53
N ARG A 43 8.32 29.58 0.57
CA ARG A 43 8.06 31.02 0.50
C ARG A 43 9.15 31.75 -0.28
N TRP A 44 10.42 31.54 0.07
CA TRP A 44 11.55 32.13 -0.64
C TRP A 44 11.56 31.73 -2.12
N ARG A 45 11.22 30.46 -2.40
CA ARG A 45 11.13 29.93 -3.76
C ARG A 45 10.18 30.75 -4.62
N TRP A 46 8.97 31.01 -4.13
CA TRP A 46 7.94 31.78 -4.82
C TRP A 46 8.22 33.29 -4.91
N MET A 47 8.83 33.89 -3.88
CA MET A 47 8.90 35.35 -3.76
C MET A 47 10.17 35.96 -4.36
N GLU A 48 11.31 35.25 -4.28
CA GLU A 48 12.62 35.88 -4.48
C GLU A 48 13.50 35.12 -5.48
N SER A 49 13.29 33.81 -5.62
CA SER A 49 14.27 32.95 -6.29
C SER A 49 13.90 32.47 -7.69
N LEU A 50 12.71 32.79 -8.21
CA LEU A 50 12.31 32.29 -9.53
C LEU A 50 13.18 32.88 -10.63
N ASN A 51 13.67 32.03 -11.53
CA ASN A 51 14.30 32.51 -12.75
C ASN A 51 13.21 33.06 -13.70
N MET A 52 13.09 34.38 -13.76
CA MET A 52 12.09 35.09 -14.56
C MET A 52 12.32 34.93 -16.07
N ASP A 53 13.56 34.66 -16.50
CA ASP A 53 13.89 34.42 -17.91
C ASP A 53 13.53 32.99 -18.36
N ALA A 54 13.30 32.08 -17.41
CA ALA A 54 13.01 30.66 -17.65
C ALA A 54 11.76 30.18 -16.89
N LEU A 55 10.68 30.96 -16.89
CA LEU A 55 9.43 30.62 -16.17
C LEU A 55 8.84 29.27 -16.58
N TRP A 56 8.99 28.86 -17.83
CA TRP A 56 8.55 27.56 -18.32
C TRP A 56 9.21 26.37 -17.59
N TYR A 57 10.38 26.60 -16.98
CA TYR A 57 11.11 25.61 -16.17
C TYR A 57 10.95 25.89 -14.67
N ALA A 58 11.10 27.16 -14.26
CA ALA A 58 11.04 27.56 -12.86
C ALA A 58 9.64 27.32 -12.23
N LEU A 59 8.56 27.60 -12.97
CA LEU A 59 7.19 27.48 -12.46
C LEU A 59 6.76 26.02 -12.22
N PRO A 60 6.95 25.07 -13.16
CA PRO A 60 6.67 23.66 -12.88
C PRO A 60 7.49 23.12 -11.71
N LEU A 61 8.76 23.54 -11.57
CA LEU A 61 9.61 23.08 -10.47
C LEU A 61 9.11 23.57 -9.11
N VAL A 62 8.80 24.87 -8.96
CA VAL A 62 8.31 25.38 -7.66
C VAL A 62 6.94 24.82 -7.28
N ILE A 63 6.07 24.55 -8.27
CA ILE A 63 4.80 23.84 -8.04
C ILE A 63 5.08 22.42 -7.56
N ALA A 64 5.98 21.69 -8.21
CA ALA A 64 6.39 20.35 -7.81
C ALA A 64 6.97 20.32 -6.38
N GLU A 65 7.84 21.27 -6.03
CA GLU A 65 8.39 21.46 -4.68
C GLU A 65 7.27 21.73 -3.66
N THR A 66 6.30 22.58 -4.01
CA THR A 66 5.14 22.90 -3.15
C THR A 66 4.28 21.65 -2.90
N CYS A 67 3.97 20.88 -3.95
CA CYS A 67 3.20 19.63 -3.83
C CYS A 67 3.92 18.57 -2.97
N ALA A 68 5.24 18.44 -3.13
CA ALA A 68 6.06 17.55 -2.32
C ALA A 68 6.10 17.99 -0.84
N TRP A 69 6.17 19.30 -0.59
CA TRP A 69 6.12 19.85 0.78
C TRP A 69 4.75 19.59 1.44
N ILE A 70 3.63 19.78 0.72
CA ILE A 70 2.29 19.38 1.20
C ILE A 70 2.27 17.88 1.52
N GLY A 71 2.87 17.05 0.66
CA GLY A 71 3.02 15.61 0.92
C GLY A 71 3.80 15.33 2.21
N THR A 72 4.83 16.12 2.51
CA THR A 72 5.62 16.00 3.76
C THR A 72 4.80 16.39 4.99
N VAL A 73 3.94 17.41 4.89
CA VAL A 73 2.97 17.77 5.95
C VAL A 73 2.02 16.61 6.23
N LEU A 74 1.40 16.06 5.17
CA LEU A 74 0.49 14.92 5.27
C LEU A 74 1.17 13.67 5.85
N PHE A 75 2.38 13.36 5.38
CA PHE A 75 3.18 12.25 5.91
C PHE A 75 3.54 12.45 7.39
N THR A 76 3.86 13.68 7.79
CA THR A 76 4.15 14.02 9.20
C THR A 76 2.92 13.81 10.08
N ILE A 77 1.73 14.23 9.62
CA ILE A 77 0.46 14.01 10.32
C ILE A 77 0.20 12.51 10.48
N ASN A 78 0.42 11.73 9.43
CA ASN A 78 0.23 10.28 9.45
C ASN A 78 1.14 9.57 10.45
N LEU A 79 2.40 10.00 10.57
CA LEU A 79 3.38 9.38 11.46
C LEU A 79 3.41 10.02 12.87
N TRP A 80 2.53 10.98 13.16
CA TRP A 80 2.64 11.87 14.33
C TRP A 80 2.60 11.12 15.67
N ARG A 81 1.72 10.12 15.77
CA ARG A 81 1.47 9.36 17.01
C ARG A 81 1.38 7.87 16.71
N GLU A 82 2.02 7.09 17.56
CA GLU A 82 1.92 5.63 17.60
C GLU A 82 1.17 5.27 18.88
N ASP A 83 -0.09 4.84 18.74
CA ASP A 83 -1.04 4.57 19.81
C ASP A 83 -1.82 3.29 19.48
N ASP A 84 -1.32 2.15 19.96
CA ASP A 84 -1.97 0.87 19.71
C ASP A 84 -3.10 0.66 20.72
N PRO A 85 -4.30 0.30 20.26
CA PRO A 85 -5.37 -0.12 21.16
C PRO A 85 -4.90 -1.30 22.01
N PRO A 86 -5.19 -1.30 23.33
CA PRO A 86 -4.82 -2.41 24.19
C PRO A 86 -5.55 -3.67 23.73
N GLN A 87 -4.82 -4.77 23.62
CA GLN A 87 -5.39 -6.07 23.35
C GLN A 87 -6.20 -6.54 24.57
N GLN A 88 -7.48 -6.82 24.37
CA GLN A 88 -8.34 -7.38 25.41
C GLN A 88 -8.37 -8.91 25.32
N PRO A 89 -8.81 -9.62 26.38
CA PRO A 89 -9.02 -11.07 26.32
C PRO A 89 -10.04 -11.44 25.25
N ALA A 90 -9.85 -12.60 24.62
CA ALA A 90 -10.78 -13.12 23.62
C ALA A 90 -12.20 -13.30 24.22
N PRO A 91 -13.27 -12.92 23.51
CA PRO A 91 -14.66 -13.09 23.96
C PRO A 91 -15.01 -14.57 24.13
N LEU A 92 -15.69 -14.91 25.23
CA LEU A 92 -16.12 -16.29 25.50
C LEU A 92 -17.59 -16.49 25.12
N ASP A 93 -18.36 -15.41 25.13
CA ASP A 93 -19.77 -15.38 24.74
C ASP A 93 -20.00 -14.27 23.71
N ILE A 94 -20.96 -14.44 22.81
CA ILE A 94 -21.30 -13.40 21.83
C ILE A 94 -21.68 -12.07 22.48
N ASN A 95 -22.32 -12.10 23.66
CA ASN A 95 -22.72 -10.90 24.39
C ASN A 95 -21.53 -10.07 24.89
N ASP A 96 -20.32 -10.63 24.92
CA ASP A 96 -19.10 -9.86 25.17
C ASP A 96 -18.80 -8.84 24.07
N CYS A 97 -19.36 -9.03 22.87
CA CYS A 97 -19.11 -8.24 21.67
C CYS A 97 -20.30 -7.38 21.23
N LEU A 98 -21.41 -7.41 21.99
CA LEU A 98 -22.67 -6.74 21.68
C LEU A 98 -22.94 -5.60 22.66
N ASN A 99 -23.76 -4.63 22.23
CA ASN A 99 -24.28 -3.63 23.15
C ASN A 99 -25.29 -4.27 24.10
N THR A 100 -25.53 -3.63 25.25
CA THR A 100 -26.54 -4.06 26.23
C THR A 100 -27.93 -4.20 25.61
N GLN A 101 -28.27 -3.41 24.60
CA GLN A 101 -29.56 -3.42 23.92
C GLN A 101 -29.70 -4.55 22.89
N ASP A 102 -28.58 -5.08 22.41
CA ASP A 102 -28.52 -6.06 21.32
C ASP A 102 -28.23 -7.48 21.86
N GLN A 103 -28.25 -7.67 23.18
CA GLN A 103 -27.92 -8.95 23.81
C GLN A 103 -28.83 -10.07 23.29
N ALA A 104 -28.20 -11.19 22.97
CA ALA A 104 -28.83 -12.39 22.46
C ALA A 104 -28.73 -13.53 23.49
N GLU A 105 -29.36 -14.66 23.19
CA GLU A 105 -29.17 -15.87 23.98
C GLU A 105 -27.67 -16.23 24.06
N PRO A 106 -27.13 -16.50 25.26
CA PRO A 106 -25.72 -16.85 25.45
C PRO A 106 -25.31 -18.02 24.56
N ARG A 107 -24.26 -17.80 23.76
CA ARG A 107 -23.70 -18.81 22.86
C ARG A 107 -22.25 -18.48 22.54
N PRO A 108 -21.47 -19.49 22.12
CA PRO A 108 -20.14 -19.26 21.58
C PRO A 108 -20.17 -18.30 20.39
N VAL A 109 -19.07 -17.57 20.23
CA VAL A 109 -18.82 -16.73 19.05
C VAL A 109 -18.71 -17.62 17.82
N ARG A 110 -19.35 -17.22 16.71
CA ARG A 110 -19.24 -17.88 15.41
C ARG A 110 -18.24 -17.15 14.53
N VAL A 111 -17.33 -17.89 13.92
CA VAL A 111 -16.31 -17.35 13.02
C VAL A 111 -16.26 -18.16 11.73
N ASP A 112 -16.44 -17.48 10.61
CA ASP A 112 -16.21 -18.04 9.29
C ASP A 112 -14.84 -17.60 8.77
N LEU A 113 -13.97 -18.54 8.40
CA LEU A 113 -12.75 -18.24 7.67
C LEU A 113 -12.95 -18.50 6.18
N PHE A 114 -12.78 -17.46 5.37
CA PHE A 114 -12.88 -17.51 3.92
C PHE A 114 -11.50 -17.58 3.27
N ILE A 115 -11.26 -18.62 2.48
CA ILE A 115 -10.10 -18.75 1.60
C ILE A 115 -10.56 -18.54 0.16
N ALA A 116 -10.28 -17.37 -0.40
CA ALA A 116 -10.65 -17.04 -1.78
C ALA A 116 -9.61 -17.57 -2.76
N THR A 117 -10.04 -18.37 -3.73
CA THR A 117 -9.16 -18.94 -4.77
C THR A 117 -9.84 -18.94 -6.15
N TYR A 118 -9.02 -18.93 -7.21
CA TYR A 118 -9.49 -18.97 -8.59
C TYR A 118 -8.71 -19.97 -9.43
N SER A 119 -7.38 -19.83 -9.45
CA SER A 119 -6.50 -20.65 -10.29
C SER A 119 -5.22 -21.10 -9.59
N GLU A 120 -5.12 -20.87 -8.28
CA GLU A 120 -3.96 -21.27 -7.49
C GLU A 120 -3.87 -22.78 -7.35
N ASP A 121 -2.66 -23.32 -7.25
CA ASP A 121 -2.45 -24.75 -7.09
C ASP A 121 -3.22 -25.31 -5.88
N VAL A 122 -3.93 -26.43 -6.07
CA VAL A 122 -4.82 -26.98 -5.02
C VAL A 122 -4.06 -27.45 -3.79
N GLU A 123 -2.81 -27.90 -3.95
CA GLU A 123 -1.96 -28.30 -2.82
C GLU A 123 -1.38 -27.08 -2.11
N LEU A 124 -1.17 -25.96 -2.82
CA LEU A 124 -0.87 -24.68 -2.16
C LEU A 124 -2.06 -24.23 -1.29
N VAL A 125 -3.28 -24.31 -1.81
CA VAL A 125 -4.49 -23.98 -1.03
C VAL A 125 -4.68 -24.95 0.14
N ARG A 126 -4.37 -26.25 -0.05
CA ARG A 126 -4.38 -27.25 1.02
C ARG A 126 -3.51 -26.84 2.21
N LEU A 127 -2.32 -26.28 1.97
CA LEU A 127 -1.46 -25.77 3.06
C LEU A 127 -2.13 -24.65 3.86
N SER A 128 -2.86 -23.75 3.19
CA SER A 128 -3.65 -22.69 3.85
C SER A 128 -4.80 -23.25 4.66
N ILE A 129 -5.50 -24.27 4.14
CA ILE A 129 -6.55 -25.00 4.88
C ILE A 129 -5.96 -25.65 6.14
N GLN A 130 -4.85 -26.37 5.99
CA GLN A 130 -4.22 -27.10 7.10
C GLN A 130 -3.70 -26.18 8.21
N ASP A 131 -3.21 -24.99 7.87
CA ASP A 131 -2.82 -24.00 8.89
C ASP A 131 -4.03 -23.33 9.54
N ALA A 132 -5.11 -23.08 8.78
CA ALA A 132 -6.37 -22.60 9.32
C ALA A 132 -7.05 -23.62 10.26
N LEU A 133 -6.88 -24.92 10.05
CA LEU A 133 -7.36 -25.98 10.94
C LEU A 133 -6.63 -26.02 12.30
N LYS A 134 -5.40 -25.47 12.37
CA LYS A 134 -4.61 -25.40 13.62
C LYS A 134 -4.98 -24.21 14.50
N MET A 135 -6.02 -23.45 14.14
CA MET A 135 -6.47 -22.28 14.89
C MET A 135 -6.71 -22.62 16.37
N ARG A 136 -6.15 -21.81 17.27
CA ARG A 136 -6.38 -21.94 18.71
C ARG A 136 -7.29 -20.82 19.20
N TYR A 137 -8.09 -21.17 20.19
CA TYR A 137 -8.95 -20.24 20.89
C TYR A 137 -9.06 -20.64 22.37
N PRO A 138 -9.02 -19.70 23.32
CA PRO A 138 -8.97 -20.02 24.75
C PRO A 138 -10.32 -20.49 25.34
N GLY A 139 -11.39 -20.48 24.55
CA GLY A 139 -12.75 -20.80 24.99
C GLY A 139 -13.57 -21.54 23.94
N PRO A 140 -14.89 -21.72 24.16
CA PRO A 140 -15.75 -22.30 23.15
C PRO A 140 -15.85 -21.37 21.92
N LEU A 141 -15.77 -21.97 20.73
CA LEU A 141 -15.81 -21.27 19.44
C LEU A 141 -16.54 -22.15 18.43
N ASP A 142 -17.47 -21.59 17.68
CA ASP A 142 -18.02 -22.23 16.47
C ASP A 142 -17.24 -21.69 15.28
N TYR A 143 -16.30 -22.48 14.79
CA TYR A 143 -15.34 -22.08 13.77
C TYR A 143 -15.49 -22.94 12.51
N ARG A 144 -15.69 -22.30 11.37
CA ARG A 144 -15.92 -22.97 10.10
C ARG A 144 -15.01 -22.39 9.02
N ILE A 145 -14.39 -23.26 8.24
CA ILE A 145 -13.53 -22.89 7.12
C ILE A 145 -14.31 -23.10 5.83
N HIS A 146 -14.30 -22.09 4.96
CA HIS A 146 -14.97 -22.09 3.67
C HIS A 146 -13.99 -21.70 2.58
N VAL A 147 -13.75 -22.60 1.64
CA VAL A 147 -12.98 -22.34 0.43
C VAL A 147 -13.93 -21.81 -0.63
N LEU A 148 -13.70 -20.56 -1.05
CA LEU A 148 -14.51 -19.88 -2.04
C LEU A 148 -13.80 -19.97 -3.40
N ASP A 149 -14.20 -20.93 -4.24
CA ASP A 149 -13.53 -21.24 -5.51
C ASP A 149 -14.24 -20.66 -6.74
N ASP A 150 -13.75 -19.53 -7.27
CA ASP A 150 -14.23 -18.93 -8.52
C ASP A 150 -13.79 -19.72 -9.78
N GLY A 151 -12.90 -20.71 -9.62
CA GLY A 151 -12.42 -21.58 -10.68
C GLY A 151 -13.31 -22.80 -10.93
N ARG A 152 -14.25 -23.12 -10.02
CA ARG A 152 -15.16 -24.27 -10.10
C ARG A 152 -14.43 -25.60 -10.28
N ARG A 153 -13.30 -25.79 -9.60
CA ARG A 153 -12.35 -26.87 -9.90
C ARG A 153 -12.74 -28.15 -9.14
N PRO A 154 -13.02 -29.28 -9.83
CA PRO A 154 -13.33 -30.54 -9.16
C PRO A 154 -12.23 -31.02 -8.22
N ALA A 155 -10.96 -30.79 -8.59
CA ALA A 155 -9.82 -31.11 -7.74
C ALA A 155 -9.81 -30.32 -6.43
N MET A 156 -10.19 -29.03 -6.46
CA MET A 156 -10.26 -28.21 -5.25
C MET A 156 -11.39 -28.68 -4.33
N ARG A 157 -12.54 -29.09 -4.90
CA ARG A 157 -13.63 -29.70 -4.12
C ARG A 157 -13.16 -30.98 -3.43
N ALA A 158 -12.47 -31.86 -4.13
CA ALA A 158 -11.94 -33.11 -3.55
C ALA A 158 -11.01 -32.84 -2.36
N VAL A 159 -10.10 -31.86 -2.48
CA VAL A 159 -9.24 -31.43 -1.37
C VAL A 159 -10.06 -30.92 -0.18
N CYS A 160 -11.12 -30.13 -0.42
CA CYS A 160 -11.97 -29.64 0.67
C CYS A 160 -12.70 -30.79 1.38
N GLU A 161 -13.19 -31.78 0.63
CA GLU A 161 -13.84 -32.99 1.18
C GLU A 161 -12.84 -33.82 2.00
N GLU A 162 -11.60 -33.98 1.52
CA GLU A 162 -10.53 -34.70 2.23
C GLU A 162 -10.13 -34.01 3.54
N GLU A 163 -9.99 -32.69 3.54
CA GLU A 163 -9.62 -31.89 4.72
C GLU A 163 -10.81 -31.60 5.65
N GLY A 164 -12.04 -31.97 5.25
CA GLY A 164 -13.26 -31.78 6.04
C GLY A 164 -13.72 -30.32 6.16
N VAL A 165 -13.50 -29.50 5.14
CA VAL A 165 -13.89 -28.08 5.11
C VAL A 165 -14.94 -27.79 4.03
N ASN A 166 -15.62 -26.65 4.14
CA ASN A 166 -16.71 -26.32 3.21
C ASN A 166 -16.15 -25.82 1.88
N TYR A 167 -16.74 -26.29 0.78
CA TYR A 167 -16.46 -25.82 -0.58
C TYR A 167 -17.65 -25.00 -1.09
N ILE A 168 -17.40 -23.73 -1.41
CA ILE A 168 -18.41 -22.80 -1.94
C ILE A 168 -17.95 -22.32 -3.32
N THR A 169 -18.88 -22.28 -4.26
CA THR A 169 -18.66 -21.79 -5.63
C THR A 169 -19.89 -21.02 -6.10
N ARG A 170 -19.76 -20.31 -7.22
CA ARG A 170 -20.86 -19.58 -7.88
C ARG A 170 -20.85 -19.75 -9.40
N GLU A 171 -21.96 -19.37 -10.04
CA GLU A 171 -22.16 -19.54 -11.48
C GLU A 171 -21.36 -18.52 -12.32
N THR A 172 -21.28 -17.27 -11.86
CA THR A 172 -20.64 -16.15 -12.59
C THR A 172 -19.51 -15.53 -11.77
N ASN A 173 -18.50 -14.99 -12.45
CA ASN A 173 -17.32 -14.38 -11.80
C ASN A 173 -17.45 -12.85 -11.70
N ILE A 174 -18.68 -12.33 -11.66
CA ILE A 174 -18.97 -10.90 -11.59
C ILE A 174 -18.36 -10.32 -10.30
N GLY A 175 -17.65 -9.20 -10.38
CA GLY A 175 -17.05 -8.56 -9.21
C GLY A 175 -15.81 -9.27 -8.63
N PHE A 176 -15.24 -10.25 -9.35
CA PHE A 176 -13.99 -10.93 -8.96
C PHE A 176 -14.01 -11.41 -7.49
N LYS A 177 -12.92 -11.17 -6.74
CA LYS A 177 -12.80 -11.52 -5.31
C LYS A 177 -13.92 -10.93 -4.46
N ALA A 178 -14.29 -9.66 -4.66
CA ALA A 178 -15.36 -9.01 -3.90
C ALA A 178 -16.72 -9.72 -4.11
N GLY A 179 -17.01 -10.13 -5.35
CA GLY A 179 -18.19 -10.92 -5.67
C GLY A 179 -18.15 -12.34 -5.09
N ASN A 180 -16.97 -12.95 -5.03
CA ASN A 180 -16.77 -14.26 -4.42
C ASN A 180 -17.03 -14.20 -2.90
N LEU A 181 -16.49 -13.18 -2.23
CA LEU A 181 -16.74 -12.91 -0.80
C LEU A 181 -18.22 -12.63 -0.52
N ARG A 182 -18.92 -11.89 -1.39
CA ARG A 182 -20.38 -11.69 -1.31
C ARG A 182 -21.12 -13.03 -1.37
N ASN A 183 -20.80 -13.90 -2.33
CA ASN A 183 -21.43 -15.21 -2.44
C ASN A 183 -21.18 -16.08 -1.19
N GLY A 184 -19.97 -16.02 -0.62
CA GLY A 184 -19.67 -16.67 0.66
C GLY A 184 -20.51 -16.11 1.81
N LEU A 185 -20.68 -14.78 1.90
CA LEU A 185 -21.53 -14.12 2.90
C LEU A 185 -22.98 -14.59 2.86
N GLU A 186 -23.54 -14.82 1.67
CA GLU A 186 -24.93 -15.26 1.47
C GLU A 186 -25.19 -16.71 1.93
N GLN A 187 -24.13 -17.53 2.03
CA GLN A 187 -24.22 -18.96 2.36
C GLN A 187 -23.76 -19.30 3.77
N THR A 188 -23.38 -18.29 4.57
CA THR A 188 -22.73 -18.47 5.88
C THR A 188 -23.27 -17.49 6.92
N ASP A 189 -23.13 -17.80 8.21
CA ASP A 189 -23.82 -17.13 9.30
C ASP A 189 -22.93 -16.74 10.50
N GLY A 190 -21.60 -16.73 10.34
CA GLY A 190 -20.66 -16.38 11.39
C GLY A 190 -20.75 -14.91 11.83
N ASP A 191 -20.56 -14.63 13.13
CA ASP A 191 -20.56 -13.26 13.66
C ASP A 191 -19.38 -12.44 13.12
N PHE A 192 -18.25 -13.12 12.99
CA PHE A 192 -17.02 -12.58 12.44
C PHE A 192 -16.51 -13.39 11.24
N ILE A 193 -15.79 -12.71 10.36
CA ILE A 193 -15.29 -13.28 9.11
C ILE A 193 -13.80 -13.01 9.02
N VAL A 194 -13.01 -14.07 8.82
CA VAL A 194 -11.58 -13.96 8.51
C VAL A 194 -11.43 -14.05 7.00
N ILE A 195 -10.80 -13.06 6.37
CA ILE A 195 -10.56 -13.05 4.92
C ILE A 195 -9.11 -13.42 4.64
N CYS A 196 -8.91 -14.46 3.84
CA CYS A 196 -7.61 -14.97 3.41
C CYS A 196 -7.56 -15.07 1.87
N ASP A 197 -6.44 -14.67 1.29
CA ASP A 197 -6.09 -15.10 -0.06
C ASP A 197 -5.70 -16.58 -0.05
N ALA A 198 -5.68 -17.20 -1.24
CA ALA A 198 -5.35 -18.61 -1.42
C ALA A 198 -4.01 -19.03 -0.78
N ASP A 199 -3.02 -18.15 -0.76
CA ASP A 199 -1.68 -18.35 -0.19
C ASP A 199 -1.52 -17.71 1.21
N THR A 200 -2.59 -17.15 1.78
CA THR A 200 -2.57 -16.62 3.16
C THR A 200 -2.69 -17.75 4.16
N ARG A 201 -1.57 -18.04 4.83
CA ARG A 201 -1.47 -19.07 5.85
C ARG A 201 -1.49 -18.43 7.24
N VAL A 202 -2.63 -18.53 7.91
CA VAL A 202 -2.84 -17.95 9.24
C VAL A 202 -2.06 -18.69 10.32
N PHE A 203 -1.62 -17.96 11.34
CA PHE A 203 -1.02 -18.57 12.53
C PHE A 203 -2.11 -19.03 13.52
N PRO A 204 -1.82 -20.07 14.32
CA PRO A 204 -2.74 -20.56 15.33
C PRO A 204 -3.25 -19.51 16.32
N THR A 205 -2.53 -18.41 16.49
CA THR A 205 -2.83 -17.33 17.45
C THR A 205 -3.74 -16.23 16.91
N LEU A 206 -4.09 -16.24 15.61
CA LEU A 206 -4.77 -15.12 14.96
C LEU A 206 -6.05 -14.71 15.69
N LEU A 207 -6.97 -15.65 15.96
CA LEU A 207 -8.23 -15.35 16.66
C LEU A 207 -8.03 -15.01 18.14
N GLU A 208 -7.12 -15.71 18.83
CA GLU A 208 -6.76 -15.44 20.22
C GLU A 208 -6.27 -13.99 20.41
N HIS A 209 -5.48 -13.49 19.45
CA HIS A 209 -4.89 -12.16 19.53
C HIS A 209 -5.78 -11.04 18.99
N THR A 210 -6.77 -11.35 18.16
CA THR A 210 -7.55 -10.31 17.44
C THR A 210 -9.00 -10.20 17.91
N LEU A 211 -9.66 -11.29 18.31
CA LEU A 211 -11.10 -11.24 18.63
C LEU A 211 -11.41 -10.38 19.87
N GLY A 212 -10.45 -10.22 20.78
CA GLY A 212 -10.60 -9.34 21.94
C GLY A 212 -10.91 -7.87 21.60
N TYR A 213 -10.48 -7.37 20.43
CA TYR A 213 -10.80 -6.00 20.03
C TYR A 213 -12.29 -5.78 19.75
N PHE A 214 -13.04 -6.83 19.38
CA PHE A 214 -14.48 -6.75 19.09
C PHE A 214 -15.36 -6.72 20.34
N ARG A 215 -14.77 -6.79 21.54
CA ARG A 215 -15.47 -6.40 22.77
C ARG A 215 -15.90 -4.93 22.76
N ASP A 216 -15.21 -4.09 21.98
CA ASP A 216 -15.75 -2.81 21.56
C ASP A 216 -16.79 -3.08 20.44
N PRO A 217 -18.09 -2.86 20.70
CA PRO A 217 -19.16 -3.15 19.74
C PRO A 217 -19.06 -2.29 18.49
N ASP A 218 -18.30 -1.19 18.51
CA ASP A 218 -18.08 -0.32 17.37
C ASP A 218 -16.83 -0.71 16.56
N VAL A 219 -16.06 -1.73 16.94
CA VAL A 219 -14.99 -2.25 16.07
C VAL A 219 -15.59 -3.08 14.94
N ALA A 220 -15.38 -2.62 13.71
CA ALA A 220 -15.85 -3.25 12.48
C ALA A 220 -14.82 -4.23 11.91
N TRP A 221 -13.52 -3.94 12.00
CA TRP A 221 -12.48 -4.89 11.58
C TRP A 221 -11.17 -4.72 12.34
N VAL A 222 -10.38 -5.79 12.30
CA VAL A 222 -9.00 -5.85 12.78
C VAL A 222 -8.12 -6.32 11.63
N GLN A 223 -7.18 -5.49 11.21
CA GLN A 223 -6.15 -5.83 10.22
C GLN A 223 -4.89 -6.34 10.94
N THR A 224 -4.27 -7.39 10.41
CA THR A 224 -2.95 -7.85 10.85
C THR A 224 -1.89 -7.60 9.76
N PRO A 225 -0.59 -7.48 10.09
CA PRO A 225 0.45 -7.32 9.09
C PRO A 225 0.56 -8.58 8.23
N GLN A 226 0.69 -8.38 6.92
CA GLN A 226 0.96 -9.45 5.96
C GLN A 226 2.47 -9.67 5.88
N TRP A 227 2.95 -10.89 6.12
CA TRP A 227 4.37 -11.20 6.12
C TRP A 227 4.75 -12.16 4.99
N PHE A 228 5.61 -11.71 4.09
CA PHE A 228 6.21 -12.56 3.07
C PHE A 228 7.40 -13.32 3.67
N PHE A 229 7.22 -14.63 3.87
CA PHE A 229 8.22 -15.47 4.53
C PHE A 229 9.24 -16.05 3.54
N ASP A 230 8.98 -15.96 2.24
CA ASP A 230 9.77 -16.52 1.15
C ASP A 230 10.84 -15.55 0.60
N LEU A 231 10.96 -14.36 1.19
CA LEU A 231 11.89 -13.33 0.72
C LEU A 231 13.35 -13.81 0.79
N PRO A 232 14.14 -13.68 -0.29
CA PRO A 232 15.58 -13.93 -0.23
C PRO A 232 16.26 -12.97 0.75
N GLU A 233 16.90 -13.50 1.80
CA GLU A 233 17.67 -12.68 2.75
C GLU A 233 18.98 -12.16 2.14
N GLY A 234 19.48 -12.85 1.10
CA GLY A 234 20.76 -12.56 0.47
C GLY A 234 21.97 -12.83 1.38
N GLU A 235 23.15 -12.47 0.89
CA GLU A 235 24.42 -12.61 1.57
C GLU A 235 25.09 -11.24 1.73
N ARG A 236 25.63 -10.93 2.93
CA ARG A 236 26.35 -9.66 3.14
C ARG A 236 27.59 -9.56 2.26
N LEU A 237 27.87 -8.36 1.78
CA LEU A 237 28.98 -8.05 0.87
C LEU A 237 30.34 -8.59 1.34
N PRO A 238 30.74 -8.53 2.63
CA PRO A 238 32.01 -9.10 3.09
C PRO A 238 32.08 -10.62 2.89
N ARG A 239 30.99 -11.35 3.16
CA ARG A 239 30.98 -12.81 2.97
C ARG A 239 30.96 -13.18 1.50
N TRP A 240 30.15 -12.48 0.71
CA TRP A 240 30.11 -12.67 -0.74
C TRP A 240 31.46 -12.41 -1.40
N LEU A 241 32.15 -11.31 -1.03
CA LEU A 241 33.51 -11.02 -1.52
C LEU A 241 34.52 -12.02 -0.97
N SER A 242 34.34 -12.52 0.25
CA SER A 242 35.20 -13.57 0.81
C SER A 242 35.15 -14.86 0.00
N ARG A 243 34.01 -15.21 -0.61
CA ARG A 243 33.92 -16.39 -1.49
C ARG A 243 34.70 -16.21 -2.79
N LYS A 244 34.81 -14.98 -3.29
CA LYS A 244 35.52 -14.66 -4.55
C LYS A 244 37.02 -14.43 -4.35
N ALA A 245 37.41 -13.79 -3.26
CA ALA A 245 38.77 -13.28 -3.05
C ALA A 245 39.34 -13.56 -1.64
N GLY A 246 38.74 -14.48 -0.87
CA GLY A 246 39.23 -14.89 0.45
C GLY A 246 39.27 -13.76 1.47
N LYS A 247 40.23 -13.81 2.40
CA LYS A 247 40.39 -12.80 3.47
C LYS A 247 40.53 -11.35 2.96
N PRO A 248 41.28 -11.06 1.87
CA PRO A 248 41.30 -9.74 1.26
C PRO A 248 39.93 -9.26 0.80
N GLY A 249 39.14 -10.14 0.19
CA GLY A 249 37.76 -9.85 -0.21
C GLY A 249 36.85 -9.51 0.97
N TYR A 250 36.97 -10.27 2.07
CA TYR A 250 36.24 -9.97 3.31
C TYR A 250 36.59 -8.59 3.86
N ALA A 251 37.88 -8.26 3.95
CA ALA A 251 38.34 -6.96 4.45
C ALA A 251 37.83 -5.80 3.58
N LEU A 252 37.89 -5.96 2.24
CA LEU A 252 37.36 -4.99 1.30
C LEU A 252 35.85 -4.79 1.49
N GLY A 253 35.08 -5.88 1.53
CA GLY A 253 33.63 -5.79 1.73
C GLY A 253 33.25 -5.18 3.07
N TRP A 254 33.98 -5.52 4.14
CA TRP A 254 33.77 -4.93 5.45
C TRP A 254 34.06 -3.42 5.45
N LEU A 255 35.14 -3.00 4.78
CA LEU A 255 35.48 -1.59 4.64
C LEU A 255 34.42 -0.85 3.80
N SER A 256 33.96 -1.44 2.70
CA SER A 256 32.88 -0.88 1.88
C SER A 256 31.60 -0.72 2.68
N GLU A 257 31.22 -1.71 3.49
CA GLU A 257 30.02 -1.61 4.34
C GLU A 257 30.16 -0.58 5.47
N LYS A 258 31.38 -0.26 5.93
CA LYS A 258 31.60 0.83 6.88
C LYS A 258 31.36 2.21 6.27
N ILE A 259 31.58 2.36 4.97
CA ILE A 259 31.41 3.62 4.24
C ILE A 259 29.97 3.79 3.76
N VAL A 260 29.42 2.75 3.13
CA VAL A 260 28.12 2.81 2.43
C VAL A 260 26.97 2.27 3.28
N GLY A 261 27.27 1.61 4.39
CA GLY A 261 26.30 0.87 5.19
C GLY A 261 26.20 -0.60 4.77
N PRO A 262 25.35 -1.40 5.43
CA PRO A 262 25.18 -2.82 5.12
C PRO A 262 24.76 -3.02 3.66
N VAL A 263 25.49 -3.85 2.92
CA VAL A 263 25.18 -4.19 1.53
C VAL A 263 24.92 -5.68 1.45
N THR A 264 23.70 -6.06 1.07
CA THR A 264 23.29 -7.46 0.98
C THR A 264 23.03 -7.83 -0.47
N ILE A 265 23.84 -8.74 -1.00
CA ILE A 265 23.77 -9.23 -2.38
C ILE A 265 22.78 -10.39 -2.45
N GLY A 266 21.89 -10.37 -3.44
CA GLY A 266 20.87 -11.42 -3.60
C GLY A 266 19.72 -11.34 -2.61
N ARG A 267 19.57 -10.20 -1.91
CA ARG A 267 18.34 -9.86 -1.19
C ARG A 267 17.18 -9.66 -2.18
N ASP A 268 15.95 -9.77 -1.70
CA ASP A 268 14.76 -9.42 -2.48
C ASP A 268 14.95 -8.08 -3.23
N PRO A 269 14.89 -8.06 -4.57
CA PRO A 269 15.10 -6.85 -5.35
C PRO A 269 13.79 -6.06 -5.55
N PHE A 270 12.64 -6.63 -5.19
CA PHE A 270 11.32 -6.08 -5.48
C PHE A 270 10.72 -5.30 -4.30
N PHE A 271 11.49 -5.06 -3.23
CA PHE A 271 11.02 -4.31 -2.05
C PHE A 271 9.67 -4.83 -1.53
N ASN A 272 9.52 -6.15 -1.51
CA ASN A 272 8.31 -6.84 -1.10
C ASN A 272 8.10 -6.77 0.41
N ASP A 273 9.16 -6.56 1.20
CA ASP A 273 9.06 -6.38 2.65
C ASP A 273 8.07 -5.24 3.01
N PRO A 274 6.90 -5.56 3.59
CA PRO A 274 5.84 -4.59 3.78
C PRO A 274 5.92 -3.91 5.16
N ARG A 275 6.98 -4.14 5.96
CA ARG A 275 7.11 -3.58 7.31
C ARG A 275 7.01 -2.06 7.36
N MET A 276 7.57 -1.36 6.38
CA MET A 276 7.44 0.11 6.30
C MET A 276 5.97 0.54 6.25
N PHE A 277 5.13 -0.24 5.57
CA PHE A 277 3.70 0.02 5.52
C PHE A 277 3.00 -0.40 6.82
N TYR A 278 3.12 -1.65 7.24
CA TYR A 278 2.35 -2.17 8.39
C TYR A 278 2.83 -1.65 9.75
N ASP A 279 4.14 -1.60 10.01
CA ASP A 279 4.69 -1.24 11.32
C ASP A 279 4.79 0.28 11.54
N VAL A 280 4.92 1.06 10.47
CA VAL A 280 5.14 2.51 10.54
C VAL A 280 3.94 3.30 10.04
N ILE A 281 3.50 3.06 8.80
CA ILE A 281 2.48 3.90 8.15
C ILE A 281 1.08 3.57 8.66
N LEU A 282 0.64 2.32 8.57
CA LEU A 282 -0.73 1.90 8.83
C LEU A 282 -1.01 1.82 10.34
N ARG A 283 -0.09 1.25 11.13
CA ARG A 283 -0.21 1.17 12.59
C ARG A 283 -0.35 2.55 13.25
N ARG A 284 0.35 3.57 12.75
CA ARG A 284 0.23 4.96 13.24
C ARG A 284 -1.06 5.66 12.82
N ARG A 285 -1.99 4.96 12.16
CA ARG A 285 -3.36 5.45 11.92
C ARG A 285 -4.37 4.99 12.97
N ASN A 286 -3.98 4.10 13.89
CA ASN A 286 -4.85 3.62 14.96
C ASN A 286 -5.44 4.76 15.80
N TRP A 287 -4.64 5.75 16.19
CA TRP A 287 -5.11 6.90 16.99
C TRP A 287 -6.16 7.75 16.26
N ALA A 288 -6.12 7.76 14.93
CA ALA A 288 -7.03 8.52 14.07
C ALA A 288 -8.23 7.70 13.62
N ASN A 289 -8.38 6.45 14.07
CA ASN A 289 -9.40 5.52 13.61
C ASN A 289 -9.46 5.42 12.07
N ALA A 290 -8.28 5.23 11.46
CA ALA A 290 -8.11 5.27 10.01
C ALA A 290 -7.20 4.15 9.48
N ALA A 291 -7.03 3.08 10.26
CA ALA A 291 -6.35 1.87 9.82
C ALA A 291 -7.27 1.10 8.88
N PHE A 292 -7.01 1.14 7.58
CA PHE A 292 -7.86 0.49 6.59
C PHE A 292 -7.49 -0.99 6.39
N CYS A 293 -8.45 -1.79 5.92
CA CYS A 293 -8.27 -3.20 5.53
C CYS A 293 -7.38 -3.31 4.28
N CYS A 294 -6.57 -4.37 4.20
CA CYS A 294 -5.65 -4.65 3.09
C CYS A 294 -5.97 -5.96 2.35
N GLY A 295 -7.25 -6.37 2.36
CA GLY A 295 -7.79 -7.45 1.54
C GLY A 295 -7.54 -8.88 2.04
N ALA A 296 -6.57 -9.11 2.92
CA ALA A 296 -6.28 -10.43 3.50
C ALA A 296 -5.71 -10.31 4.92
N ALA A 297 -5.71 -11.41 5.66
CA ALA A 297 -5.26 -11.51 7.05
C ALA A 297 -5.98 -10.50 7.97
N SER A 298 -7.28 -10.34 7.75
CA SER A 298 -8.14 -9.42 8.50
C SER A 298 -9.38 -10.14 9.03
N VAL A 299 -9.83 -9.73 10.20
CA VAL A 299 -11.06 -10.20 10.85
C VAL A 299 -12.09 -9.08 10.77
N HIS A 300 -13.32 -9.38 10.36
CA HIS A 300 -14.38 -8.40 10.15
C HIS A 300 -15.64 -8.79 10.92
N ARG A 301 -16.35 -7.81 11.46
CA ARG A 301 -17.68 -7.97 12.03
C ARG A 301 -18.69 -8.03 10.89
N ARG A 302 -19.43 -9.13 10.77
CA ARG A 302 -20.44 -9.33 9.72
C ARG A 302 -21.50 -8.23 9.74
N GLU A 303 -22.01 -7.89 10.92
CA GLU A 303 -23.01 -6.83 11.12
C GLU A 303 -22.56 -5.50 10.49
N ALA A 304 -21.30 -5.11 10.71
CA ALA A 304 -20.76 -3.87 10.19
C ALA A 304 -20.77 -3.85 8.65
N ILE A 305 -20.26 -4.92 8.05
CA ILE A 305 -20.24 -5.09 6.58
C ILE A 305 -21.66 -5.04 6.02
N MET A 306 -22.60 -5.78 6.63
CA MET A 306 -23.99 -5.86 6.14
C MET A 306 -24.76 -4.55 6.31
N GLN A 307 -24.56 -3.83 7.42
CA GLN A 307 -25.17 -2.52 7.61
C GLN A 307 -24.64 -1.51 6.58
N ALA A 308 -23.33 -1.48 6.35
CA ALA A 308 -22.73 -0.64 5.32
C ALA A 308 -23.24 -0.99 3.91
N ALA A 309 -23.36 -2.29 3.61
CA ALA A 309 -23.90 -2.80 2.34
C ALA A 309 -25.32 -2.28 2.08
N LEU A 310 -26.21 -2.47 3.06
CA LEU A 310 -27.61 -2.08 2.96
C LEU A 310 -27.78 -0.58 2.77
N ARG A 311 -26.97 0.23 3.47
CA ARG A 311 -27.01 1.68 3.29
C ARG A 311 -26.47 2.10 1.92
N SER A 312 -25.33 1.53 1.50
CA SER A 312 -24.77 1.77 0.16
C SER A 312 -25.78 1.43 -0.94
N TYR A 313 -26.49 0.32 -0.76
CA TYR A 313 -27.56 -0.10 -1.65
C TYR A 313 -28.71 0.91 -1.73
N VAL A 314 -29.22 1.38 -0.59
CA VAL A 314 -30.26 2.43 -0.56
C VAL A 314 -29.79 3.70 -1.26
N TRP A 315 -28.55 4.15 -1.01
CA TRP A 315 -28.01 5.33 -1.70
C TRP A 315 -27.89 5.15 -3.20
N THR A 316 -27.43 3.99 -3.67
CA THR A 316 -27.36 3.69 -5.11
C THR A 316 -28.74 3.73 -5.76
N VAL A 317 -29.76 3.19 -5.08
CA VAL A 317 -31.15 3.25 -5.54
C VAL A 317 -31.64 4.70 -5.63
N GLU A 318 -31.40 5.51 -4.59
CA GLU A 318 -31.77 6.93 -4.58
C GLU A 318 -31.05 7.73 -5.69
N GLU A 319 -29.74 7.51 -5.89
CA GLU A 319 -28.95 8.17 -6.94
C GLU A 319 -29.44 7.80 -8.35
N GLU A 320 -29.83 6.54 -8.58
CA GLU A 320 -30.34 6.08 -9.87
C GLU A 320 -31.73 6.66 -10.17
N ILE A 321 -32.60 6.73 -9.16
CA ILE A 321 -33.90 7.39 -9.25
C ILE A 321 -33.74 8.89 -9.52
N ASP A 322 -32.85 9.57 -8.79
CA ASP A 322 -32.58 11.01 -8.98
C ASP A 322 -32.04 11.28 -10.38
N ARG A 323 -31.13 10.43 -10.90
CA ARG A 323 -30.58 10.59 -12.26
C ARG A 323 -31.65 10.66 -13.34
N HIS A 324 -32.72 9.88 -13.21
CA HIS A 324 -33.82 9.83 -14.19
C HIS A 324 -34.89 10.90 -13.95
N THR A 325 -34.94 11.51 -12.77
CA THR A 325 -36.03 12.41 -12.35
C THR A 325 -35.59 13.85 -12.13
N ARG A 326 -34.28 14.12 -12.03
CA ARG A 326 -33.70 15.44 -11.74
C ARG A 326 -34.10 16.54 -12.74
N ASP A 327 -34.34 16.18 -14.00
CA ASP A 327 -34.67 17.12 -15.08
C ASP A 327 -36.17 17.49 -15.11
N ILE A 328 -37.00 16.85 -14.28
CA ILE A 328 -38.44 17.13 -14.18
C ILE A 328 -38.67 18.37 -13.31
N SER A 329 -39.17 19.45 -13.90
CA SER A 329 -39.36 20.73 -13.19
C SER A 329 -40.51 20.74 -12.19
N ASP A 330 -41.57 19.95 -12.43
CA ASP A 330 -42.74 19.89 -11.55
C ASP A 330 -42.49 18.95 -10.35
N PRO A 331 -42.53 19.43 -9.09
CA PRO A 331 -42.25 18.61 -7.92
C PRO A 331 -43.22 17.45 -7.74
N SER A 332 -44.50 17.63 -8.05
CA SER A 332 -45.52 16.60 -7.82
C SER A 332 -45.35 15.42 -8.78
N MET A 333 -45.07 15.72 -10.05
CA MET A 333 -44.78 14.71 -11.06
C MET A 333 -43.46 14.00 -10.80
N ARG A 334 -42.44 14.74 -10.32
CA ARG A 334 -41.16 14.15 -9.93
C ARG A 334 -41.37 13.12 -8.83
N GLU A 335 -42.03 13.49 -7.74
CA GLU A 335 -42.28 12.59 -6.61
C GLU A 335 -43.10 11.36 -7.02
N ALA A 336 -44.18 11.54 -7.79
CA ALA A 336 -44.98 10.43 -8.30
C ALA A 336 -44.18 9.46 -9.18
N LEU A 337 -43.29 9.98 -10.04
CA LEU A 337 -42.41 9.14 -10.85
C LEU A 337 -41.34 8.44 -10.01
N GLN A 338 -40.75 9.12 -9.03
CA GLN A 338 -39.78 8.51 -8.11
C GLN A 338 -40.40 7.33 -7.35
N ASP A 339 -41.62 7.49 -6.85
CA ASP A 339 -42.35 6.43 -6.16
C ASP A 339 -42.73 5.27 -7.09
N ALA A 340 -43.12 5.56 -8.34
CA ALA A 340 -43.40 4.53 -9.34
C ALA A 340 -42.15 3.75 -9.77
N MET A 341 -40.99 4.42 -9.86
CA MET A 341 -39.72 3.79 -10.24
C MET A 341 -39.09 2.98 -9.11
N ARG A 342 -39.30 3.38 -7.84
CA ARG A 342 -38.60 2.80 -6.68
C ARG A 342 -38.65 1.27 -6.62
N PRO A 343 -39.79 0.58 -6.80
CA PRO A 343 -39.83 -0.88 -6.77
C PRO A 343 -39.00 -1.54 -7.88
N HIS A 344 -38.97 -0.93 -9.07
CA HIS A 344 -38.20 -1.44 -10.21
C HIS A 344 -36.69 -1.27 -9.99
N VAL A 345 -36.26 -0.07 -9.58
CA VAL A 345 -34.84 0.20 -9.29
C VAL A 345 -34.34 -0.65 -8.13
N LEU A 346 -35.16 -0.88 -7.10
CA LEU A 346 -34.82 -1.82 -6.01
C LEU A 346 -34.59 -3.23 -6.55
N TYR A 347 -35.48 -3.74 -7.41
CA TYR A 347 -35.31 -5.10 -7.94
C TYR A 347 -34.08 -5.26 -8.85
N ASP A 348 -33.78 -4.23 -9.64
CA ASP A 348 -32.67 -4.25 -10.60
C ASP A 348 -31.30 -3.92 -9.98
N THR A 349 -31.29 -3.33 -8.78
CA THR A 349 -30.04 -3.02 -8.07
C THR A 349 -29.60 -4.23 -7.26
N GLU A 350 -28.32 -4.60 -7.34
CA GLU A 350 -27.77 -5.69 -6.53
C GLU A 350 -27.21 -5.17 -5.19
N LEU A 351 -27.52 -5.88 -4.10
CA LEU A 351 -26.88 -5.66 -2.80
C LEU A 351 -25.43 -6.16 -2.84
N THR A 352 -24.47 -5.24 -2.68
CA THR A 352 -23.04 -5.51 -2.78
C THR A 352 -22.32 -5.20 -1.46
N PRO A 353 -22.07 -6.19 -0.59
CA PRO A 353 -21.37 -5.97 0.68
C PRO A 353 -19.93 -5.50 0.54
N TYR A 354 -19.28 -5.91 -0.55
CA TYR A 354 -18.01 -5.37 -0.99
C TYR A 354 -18.22 -4.75 -2.36
N LYS A 355 -17.76 -3.52 -2.55
CA LYS A 355 -17.83 -2.86 -3.85
C LYS A 355 -17.02 -3.65 -4.87
N PHE A 356 -17.56 -3.82 -6.07
CA PHE A 356 -16.84 -4.47 -7.18
C PHE A 356 -15.79 -3.53 -7.75
N HIS A 357 -14.67 -3.42 -7.05
CA HIS A 357 -13.58 -2.51 -7.34
C HIS A 357 -12.22 -3.19 -7.08
N VAL A 358 -11.15 -2.73 -7.77
CA VAL A 358 -9.79 -3.31 -7.65
C VAL A 358 -9.22 -3.16 -6.25
N SER A 359 -9.61 -2.10 -5.57
CA SER A 359 -9.25 -1.76 -4.19
C SER A 359 -10.52 -1.68 -3.35
N GLU A 360 -11.28 -2.78 -3.29
CA GLU A 360 -12.51 -2.84 -2.49
C GLU A 360 -12.20 -2.70 -1.01
N ASP A 361 -11.05 -3.20 -0.57
CA ASP A 361 -10.55 -3.21 0.79
C ASP A 361 -10.50 -1.79 1.43
N ILE A 362 -9.80 -0.86 0.78
CA ILE A 362 -9.73 0.54 1.23
C ILE A 362 -11.08 1.25 1.04
N TYR A 363 -11.83 0.91 -0.01
CA TYR A 363 -13.14 1.50 -0.27
C TYR A 363 -14.14 1.16 0.84
N THR A 364 -14.28 -0.12 1.17
CA THR A 364 -15.13 -0.61 2.26
C THR A 364 -14.71 0.02 3.60
N SER A 365 -13.41 0.22 3.81
CA SER A 365 -12.90 0.94 4.98
C SER A 365 -13.36 2.41 5.04
N ILE A 366 -13.41 3.10 3.90
CA ILE A 366 -13.91 4.48 3.80
C ILE A 366 -15.42 4.52 4.06
N VAL A 367 -16.18 3.57 3.50
CA VAL A 367 -17.63 3.45 3.72
C VAL A 367 -17.94 3.27 5.20
N LEU A 368 -17.27 2.31 5.86
CA LEU A 368 -17.51 2.02 7.27
C LEU A 368 -17.08 3.19 8.17
N HIS A 369 -15.88 3.76 7.98
CA HIS A 369 -15.43 4.91 8.76
C HIS A 369 -16.27 6.18 8.50
N GLY A 370 -16.86 6.29 7.31
CA GLY A 370 -17.69 7.41 6.89
C GLY A 370 -19.18 7.25 7.19
N ASP A 371 -19.60 6.13 7.81
CA ASP A 371 -21.00 5.89 8.14
C ASP A 371 -21.53 6.96 9.11
N SER A 372 -22.65 7.56 8.70
CA SER A 372 -23.26 8.68 9.42
C SER A 372 -24.06 8.29 10.66
N ALA A 373 -24.52 7.04 10.73
CA ALA A 373 -25.37 6.51 11.79
C ALA A 373 -24.55 5.80 12.86
N ARG A 374 -23.47 5.10 12.47
CA ARG A 374 -22.57 4.42 13.40
C ARG A 374 -21.12 4.72 13.05
N ARG A 375 -20.34 5.19 14.01
CA ARG A 375 -18.93 5.52 13.79
C ARG A 375 -18.06 4.29 13.98
N TRP A 376 -18.12 3.38 13.02
CA TRP A 376 -17.31 2.18 13.04
C TRP A 376 -15.83 2.49 13.23
N ARG A 377 -15.18 1.59 13.97
CA ARG A 377 -13.78 1.64 14.32
C ARG A 377 -12.99 0.52 13.69
N SER A 378 -11.71 0.79 13.51
CA SER A 378 -10.73 -0.17 12.99
C SER A 378 -9.53 -0.29 13.92
N VAL A 379 -8.89 -1.44 13.87
CA VAL A 379 -7.65 -1.71 14.60
C VAL A 379 -6.62 -2.33 13.66
N MET A 380 -5.44 -1.73 13.59
CA MET A 380 -4.24 -2.41 13.09
C MET A 380 -3.57 -3.12 14.26
N HIS A 381 -3.70 -4.44 14.33
CA HIS A 381 -3.02 -5.27 15.30
C HIS A 381 -1.51 -5.29 14.99
N PRO A 382 -0.63 -5.08 15.96
CA PRO A 382 0.80 -4.90 15.67
C PRO A 382 1.55 -6.20 15.37
N ARG A 383 1.08 -7.38 15.80
CA ARG A 383 1.79 -8.66 15.56
C ARG A 383 1.37 -9.28 14.24
N ILE A 384 2.34 -9.93 13.58
CA ILE A 384 2.10 -10.75 12.40
C ILE A 384 1.38 -12.02 12.83
N GLU A 385 0.20 -12.25 12.25
CA GLU A 385 -0.65 -13.42 12.53
C GLU A 385 -0.89 -14.28 11.27
N SER A 386 -0.14 -14.03 10.20
CA SER A 386 -0.19 -14.84 8.97
C SER A 386 1.11 -14.73 8.18
N LYS A 387 1.37 -15.72 7.34
CA LYS A 387 2.44 -15.70 6.33
C LYS A 387 1.87 -15.88 4.92
N MET A 388 2.51 -15.26 3.93
CA MET A 388 2.06 -15.19 2.53
C MET A 388 3.23 -15.35 1.56
N LEU A 389 2.97 -15.57 0.28
CA LEU A 389 4.01 -15.67 -0.75
C LEU A 389 4.20 -14.33 -1.47
N SER A 390 5.45 -13.97 -1.69
CA SER A 390 5.78 -12.76 -2.44
C SER A 390 5.65 -12.98 -3.96
N PRO A 391 5.49 -11.90 -4.75
CA PRO A 391 5.64 -11.98 -6.21
C PRO A 391 7.03 -12.47 -6.60
N GLN A 392 7.08 -13.51 -7.44
CA GLN A 392 8.33 -14.20 -7.81
C GLN A 392 9.05 -13.60 -9.03
N ASP A 393 8.39 -12.72 -9.79
CA ASP A 393 8.94 -12.10 -11.00
C ASP A 393 8.47 -10.65 -11.17
N MET A 394 9.23 -9.90 -11.98
CA MET A 394 9.02 -8.46 -12.20
C MET A 394 7.67 -8.15 -12.84
N LEU A 395 7.16 -8.99 -13.75
CA LEU A 395 5.90 -8.74 -14.44
C LEU A 395 4.73 -8.86 -13.47
N THR A 396 4.68 -9.97 -12.73
CA THR A 396 3.70 -10.22 -11.66
C THR A 396 3.70 -9.08 -10.64
N TRP A 397 4.89 -8.67 -10.21
CA TRP A 397 5.08 -7.59 -9.25
C TRP A 397 4.60 -6.22 -9.77
N ILE A 398 4.96 -5.83 -11.01
CA ILE A 398 4.48 -4.57 -11.62
C ILE A 398 2.96 -4.58 -11.78
N ILE A 399 2.36 -5.70 -12.19
CA ILE A 399 0.89 -5.80 -12.35
C ILE A 399 0.19 -5.53 -11.02
N GLN A 400 0.68 -6.10 -9.91
CA GLN A 400 0.11 -5.85 -8.58
C GLN A 400 0.24 -4.38 -8.18
N ARG A 401 1.42 -3.78 -8.31
CA ARG A 401 1.64 -2.37 -7.96
C ARG A 401 0.82 -1.42 -8.83
N PHE A 402 0.66 -1.73 -10.12
CA PHE A 402 -0.23 -1.00 -11.01
C PHE A 402 -1.69 -1.07 -10.54
N LYS A 403 -2.18 -2.25 -10.12
CA LYS A 403 -3.54 -2.41 -9.58
C LYS A 403 -3.77 -1.52 -8.35
N TYR A 404 -2.81 -1.48 -7.43
CA TYR A 404 -2.90 -0.63 -6.24
C TYR A 404 -2.93 0.86 -6.59
N ALA A 405 -2.07 1.30 -7.52
CA ALA A 405 -2.04 2.69 -7.96
C ALA A 405 -3.31 3.09 -8.71
N ALA A 406 -3.73 2.29 -9.69
CA ALA A 406 -4.90 2.56 -10.50
C ALA A 406 -6.18 2.54 -9.67
N GLY A 407 -6.38 1.53 -8.82
CA GLY A 407 -7.55 1.47 -7.94
C GLY A 407 -7.60 2.63 -6.93
N SER A 408 -6.47 3.01 -6.34
CA SER A 408 -6.44 4.16 -5.42
C SER A 408 -6.78 5.48 -6.13
N LEU A 409 -6.25 5.68 -7.34
CA LEU A 409 -6.55 6.88 -8.13
C LEU A 409 -8.00 6.88 -8.63
N ASP A 410 -8.56 5.73 -8.99
CA ASP A 410 -9.96 5.60 -9.41
C ASP A 410 -10.92 6.05 -8.29
N ILE A 411 -10.68 5.58 -7.06
CA ILE A 411 -11.44 6.03 -5.87
C ILE A 411 -11.31 7.55 -5.67
N LEU A 412 -10.10 8.10 -5.84
CA LEU A 412 -9.88 9.54 -5.67
C LEU A 412 -10.70 10.38 -6.65
N PHE A 413 -10.72 10.00 -7.93
CA PHE A 413 -11.31 10.81 -8.99
C PHE A 413 -12.79 10.55 -9.25
N HIS A 414 -13.29 9.32 -8.99
CA HIS A 414 -14.65 8.93 -9.37
C HIS A 414 -15.61 8.73 -8.20
N ASP A 415 -15.13 8.48 -6.97
CA ASP A 415 -15.99 8.15 -5.83
C ASP A 415 -16.31 9.32 -4.89
N ASN A 416 -15.76 10.52 -5.14
CA ASN A 416 -16.02 11.72 -4.34
C ASN A 416 -15.90 11.50 -2.81
N ILE A 417 -14.88 10.72 -2.39
CA ILE A 417 -14.73 10.26 -0.99
C ILE A 417 -14.62 11.37 0.06
N PHE A 418 -14.28 12.59 -0.34
CA PHE A 418 -14.18 13.76 0.54
C PHE A 418 -15.48 14.58 0.59
N SER A 419 -16.52 14.17 -0.14
CA SER A 419 -17.83 14.78 -0.07
C SER A 419 -18.54 14.38 1.22
N ARG A 420 -18.82 15.38 2.06
CA ARG A 420 -19.58 15.21 3.32
C ARG A 420 -21.03 14.76 3.12
N ARG A 421 -21.53 14.76 1.88
CA ARG A 421 -22.85 14.23 1.54
C ARG A 421 -22.88 12.71 1.68
N ARG A 422 -21.83 12.04 1.20
CA ARG A 422 -21.75 10.57 1.14
C ARG A 422 -20.98 9.98 2.33
N PHE A 423 -19.88 10.60 2.73
CA PHE A 423 -19.03 10.10 3.81
C PHE A 423 -18.83 11.16 4.90
N LYS A 424 -19.16 10.81 6.15
CA LYS A 424 -18.98 11.69 7.32
C LYS A 424 -17.68 11.37 8.07
N LEU A 425 -16.56 11.45 7.36
CA LEU A 425 -15.23 11.27 7.95
C LEU A 425 -14.88 12.43 8.89
N SER A 426 -14.23 12.10 10.01
CA SER A 426 -13.59 13.10 10.87
C SER A 426 -12.39 13.74 10.17
N LEU A 427 -11.93 14.89 10.67
CA LEU A 427 -10.76 15.58 10.10
C LEU A 427 -9.49 14.68 10.13
N PRO A 428 -9.15 14.00 11.25
CA PRO A 428 -8.02 13.06 11.24
C PRO A 428 -8.16 11.96 10.18
N GLN A 429 -9.32 11.31 10.08
CA GLN A 429 -9.57 10.27 9.08
C GLN A 429 -9.41 10.80 7.66
N THR A 430 -10.00 11.97 7.39
CA THR A 430 -9.88 12.67 6.10
C THR A 430 -8.43 12.89 5.73
N LEU A 431 -7.60 13.37 6.66
CA LEU A 431 -6.18 13.62 6.43
C LEU A 431 -5.40 12.32 6.20
N MET A 432 -5.72 11.22 6.92
CA MET A 432 -5.05 9.92 6.72
C MET A 432 -5.35 9.32 5.34
N TYR A 433 -6.61 9.37 4.92
CA TYR A 433 -6.99 8.94 3.57
C TYR A 433 -6.39 9.86 2.52
N ALA A 434 -6.47 11.19 2.69
CA ALA A 434 -5.84 12.16 1.80
C ALA A 434 -4.34 11.91 1.64
N THR A 435 -3.61 11.57 2.72
CA THR A 435 -2.18 11.22 2.65
C THR A 435 -1.93 10.04 1.71
N THR A 436 -2.81 9.03 1.74
CA THR A 436 -2.70 7.84 0.88
C THR A 436 -2.87 8.21 -0.58
N PHE A 437 -3.96 8.92 -0.91
CA PHE A 437 -4.25 9.31 -2.28
C PHE A 437 -3.26 10.34 -2.84
N TRP A 438 -2.84 11.31 -2.02
CA TRP A 438 -1.81 12.28 -2.39
C TRP A 438 -0.50 11.60 -2.76
N SER A 439 -0.12 10.53 -2.06
CA SER A 439 1.11 9.79 -2.37
C SER A 439 1.11 9.17 -3.77
N TYR A 440 -0.04 8.80 -4.33
CA TYR A 440 -0.14 8.25 -5.69
C TYR A 440 -0.08 9.34 -6.79
N LEU A 441 -0.49 10.58 -6.48
CA LEU A 441 -0.29 11.74 -7.36
C LEU A 441 1.18 12.15 -7.47
N ALA A 442 2.04 11.59 -6.62
CA ALA A 442 3.45 11.96 -6.59
C ALA A 442 4.23 11.73 -7.86
N CYS A 443 3.74 10.83 -8.71
CA CYS A 443 4.31 10.59 -10.02
C CYS A 443 4.43 11.87 -10.86
N VAL A 444 3.54 12.85 -10.66
CA VAL A 444 3.56 14.14 -11.37
C VAL A 444 4.79 14.97 -10.98
N TRP A 445 4.96 15.28 -9.68
CA TRP A 445 6.10 16.09 -9.24
C TRP A 445 7.43 15.34 -9.23
N ASN A 446 7.41 14.03 -8.98
CA ASN A 446 8.62 13.20 -9.11
C ASN A 446 9.17 13.25 -10.53
N THR A 447 8.30 13.25 -11.55
CA THR A 447 8.73 13.39 -12.94
C THR A 447 9.43 14.73 -13.19
N VAL A 448 8.91 15.82 -12.62
CA VAL A 448 9.55 17.15 -12.68
C VAL A 448 10.92 17.11 -11.99
N PHE A 449 11.05 16.49 -10.82
CA PHE A 449 12.34 16.35 -10.12
C PHE A 449 13.35 15.49 -10.89
N LEU A 450 12.90 14.45 -11.57
CA LEU A 450 13.77 13.58 -12.38
C LEU A 450 14.27 14.29 -13.65
N ILE A 451 13.43 15.11 -14.27
CA ILE A 451 13.75 15.84 -15.51
C ILE A 451 14.55 17.13 -15.22
N SER A 452 14.33 17.78 -14.08
CA SER A 452 14.92 19.07 -13.75
C SER A 452 16.46 19.09 -13.88
N PRO A 453 17.21 18.13 -13.30
CA PRO A 453 18.66 18.08 -13.50
C PRO A 453 19.07 17.88 -14.96
N LEU A 454 18.29 17.14 -15.75
CA LEU A 454 18.57 16.92 -17.16
C LEU A 454 18.46 18.24 -17.95
N ILE A 455 17.44 19.06 -17.69
CA ILE A 455 17.27 20.36 -18.34
C ILE A 455 18.52 21.21 -18.08
N TYR A 456 18.95 21.36 -16.83
CA TYR A 456 20.15 22.12 -16.51
C TYR A 456 21.41 21.53 -17.16
N LEU A 457 21.62 20.21 -17.08
CA LEU A 457 22.82 19.57 -17.61
C LEU A 457 22.98 19.75 -19.13
N PHE A 458 21.89 19.75 -19.89
CA PHE A 458 21.94 19.93 -21.35
C PHE A 458 21.93 21.39 -21.79
N THR A 459 21.21 22.26 -21.08
CA THR A 459 20.96 23.65 -21.52
C THR A 459 21.77 24.70 -20.77
N GLY A 460 22.27 24.38 -19.57
CA GLY A 460 22.88 25.34 -18.64
C GLY A 460 21.88 26.29 -17.98
N ILE A 461 20.58 26.21 -18.31
CA ILE A 461 19.56 27.13 -17.80
C ILE A 461 19.18 26.74 -16.37
N PRO A 462 19.36 27.62 -15.36
CA PRO A 462 18.97 27.34 -13.99
C PRO A 462 17.48 27.62 -13.74
N PRO A 463 16.81 26.88 -12.85
CA PRO A 463 15.42 27.18 -12.47
C PRO A 463 15.31 28.28 -11.39
N VAL A 464 16.45 28.72 -10.87
CA VAL A 464 16.57 29.68 -9.76
C VAL A 464 17.37 30.90 -10.25
N SER A 465 16.93 32.11 -9.89
CA SER A 465 17.69 33.34 -10.09
C SER A 465 18.90 33.34 -9.14
N ALA A 466 20.08 33.11 -9.71
CA ALA A 466 21.39 33.03 -9.03
C ALA A 466 21.53 31.91 -7.96
N TRP A 467 22.45 30.96 -8.20
CA TRP A 467 22.91 29.94 -7.25
C TRP A 467 23.79 30.55 -6.14
N SER A 468 23.22 31.52 -5.46
CA SER A 468 23.87 32.37 -4.47
C SER A 468 23.80 31.73 -3.09
N THR A 469 24.65 32.18 -2.16
CA THR A 469 24.63 31.81 -0.74
C THR A 469 23.21 31.71 -0.13
N PRO A 470 22.26 32.63 -0.45
CA PRO A 470 20.85 32.48 -0.07
C PRO A 470 20.21 31.12 -0.39
N PHE A 471 20.43 30.55 -1.58
CA PHE A 471 19.87 29.25 -1.93
C PHE A 471 20.27 28.18 -0.92
N TYR A 472 21.57 28.08 -0.62
CA TYR A 472 22.08 27.09 0.33
C TYR A 472 21.60 27.34 1.76
N LEU A 473 21.46 28.61 2.17
CA LEU A 473 20.97 28.97 3.51
C LEU A 473 19.50 28.59 3.72
N HIS A 474 18.67 28.64 2.68
CA HIS A 474 17.28 28.19 2.76
C HIS A 474 17.16 26.66 2.55
N PHE A 475 17.89 26.11 1.58
CA PHE A 475 17.76 24.71 1.17
C PHE A 475 18.43 23.72 2.14
N LEU A 476 19.72 23.93 2.50
CA LEU A 476 20.47 22.92 3.25
C LEU A 476 19.90 22.64 4.64
N PRO A 477 19.53 23.63 5.46
CA PRO A 477 18.92 23.36 6.76
C PRO A 477 17.61 22.59 6.63
N PHE A 478 16.74 22.99 5.68
CA PHE A 478 15.50 22.29 5.39
C PHE A 478 15.77 20.83 4.98
N PHE A 479 16.69 20.60 4.04
CA PHE A 479 17.03 19.28 3.53
C PHE A 479 17.59 18.38 4.64
N ILE A 480 18.60 18.83 5.38
CA ILE A 480 19.25 18.04 6.43
C ILE A 480 18.26 17.67 7.55
N VAL A 481 17.46 18.64 8.01
CA VAL A 481 16.48 18.39 9.08
C VAL A 481 15.36 17.47 8.58
N SER A 482 14.96 17.56 7.31
CA SER A 482 13.99 16.63 6.70
C SER A 482 14.53 15.20 6.62
N GLU A 483 15.80 15.03 6.26
CA GLU A 483 16.46 13.72 6.24
C GLU A 483 16.57 13.11 7.64
N LEU A 484 16.95 13.91 8.63
CA LEU A 484 16.99 13.49 10.04
C LEU A 484 15.60 13.13 10.55
N ALA A 485 14.59 13.95 10.24
CA ALA A 485 13.21 13.64 10.57
C ALA A 485 12.83 12.28 9.95
N PHE A 486 12.99 12.11 8.64
CA PHE A 486 12.62 10.85 7.98
C PHE A 486 13.31 9.62 8.60
N MET A 487 14.59 9.73 8.94
CA MET A 487 15.33 8.69 9.65
C MET A 487 14.72 8.35 11.02
N PHE A 488 14.40 9.34 11.85
CA PHE A 488 13.78 9.09 13.16
C PHE A 488 12.33 8.61 13.04
N GLY A 489 11.59 9.07 12.02
CA GLY A 489 10.21 8.67 11.78
C GLY A 489 10.09 7.19 11.39
N THR A 490 11.10 6.66 10.69
CA THR A 490 11.19 5.29 10.17
C THR A 490 12.16 4.40 10.96
N TRP A 491 12.53 4.83 12.17
CA TRP A 491 13.58 4.21 12.97
C TRP A 491 13.40 2.69 13.14
N GLY A 492 14.44 1.93 12.77
CA GLY A 492 14.43 0.46 12.82
C GLY A 492 14.07 -0.22 11.50
N ILE A 493 13.62 0.53 10.49
CA ILE A 493 13.36 0.05 9.13
C ILE A 493 14.19 0.87 8.12
N SER A 494 14.62 0.22 7.04
CA SER A 494 15.39 0.86 5.97
C SER A 494 14.54 1.91 5.26
N ALA A 495 14.88 3.18 5.47
CA ALA A 495 14.19 4.32 4.84
C ALA A 495 14.52 4.42 3.32
N TRP A 496 15.68 3.91 2.92
CA TRP A 496 16.17 3.96 1.54
C TRP A 496 15.29 3.17 0.57
N ASP A 497 14.89 1.96 0.96
CA ASP A 497 14.12 1.05 0.11
C ASP A 497 12.75 1.66 -0.28
N GLY A 498 12.10 2.35 0.67
CA GLY A 498 10.88 3.12 0.42
C GLY A 498 11.09 4.34 -0.48
N ARG A 499 12.18 5.10 -0.27
CA ARG A 499 12.50 6.29 -1.09
C ARG A 499 12.83 5.93 -2.54
N ALA A 500 13.68 4.92 -2.73
CA ALA A 500 14.07 4.46 -4.06
C ALA A 500 12.83 4.00 -4.85
N SER A 501 11.96 3.21 -4.20
CA SER A 501 10.69 2.76 -4.79
C SER A 501 9.76 3.93 -5.15
N TYR A 502 9.60 4.90 -4.24
CA TYR A 502 8.75 6.08 -4.46
C TYR A 502 9.14 6.90 -5.70
N LEU A 503 10.46 7.07 -5.94
CA LEU A 503 10.97 7.75 -7.13
C LEU A 503 10.90 6.87 -8.37
N ALA A 504 11.36 5.62 -8.28
CA ALA A 504 11.47 4.71 -9.42
C ALA A 504 10.11 4.29 -10.01
N PHE A 505 9.02 4.36 -9.23
CA PHE A 505 7.66 4.06 -9.69
C PHE A 505 6.98 5.15 -10.51
N PHE A 506 7.62 6.29 -10.75
CA PHE A 506 7.01 7.43 -11.46
C PHE A 506 6.32 7.03 -12.76
N SER A 507 6.97 6.23 -13.61
CA SER A 507 6.43 5.87 -14.94
C SER A 507 5.21 4.95 -14.87
N MET A 508 5.18 4.03 -13.91
CA MET A 508 4.05 3.12 -13.70
C MET A 508 2.86 3.89 -13.12
N ASN A 509 3.09 4.72 -12.11
CA ASN A 509 2.04 5.52 -11.50
C ASN A 509 1.49 6.58 -12.46
N LEU A 510 2.32 7.16 -13.33
CA LEU A 510 1.86 8.02 -14.43
C LEU A 510 0.94 7.28 -15.39
N LYS A 511 1.29 6.04 -15.76
CA LYS A 511 0.43 5.20 -16.60
C LYS A 511 -0.91 4.91 -15.91
N ALA A 512 -0.88 4.57 -14.62
CA ALA A 512 -2.09 4.34 -13.84
C ALA A 512 -2.98 5.60 -13.78
N LEU A 513 -2.36 6.77 -13.58
CA LEU A 513 -3.05 8.05 -13.58
C LEU A 513 -3.68 8.36 -14.95
N ASP A 514 -2.95 8.19 -16.05
CA ASP A 514 -3.48 8.40 -17.41
C ASP A 514 -4.65 7.45 -17.72
N THR A 515 -4.54 6.17 -17.36
CA THR A 515 -5.63 5.19 -17.54
C THR A 515 -6.90 5.61 -16.79
N VAL A 516 -6.78 6.03 -15.52
CA VAL A 516 -7.93 6.47 -14.71
C VAL A 516 -8.53 7.76 -15.26
N LEU A 517 -7.71 8.76 -15.61
CA LEU A 517 -8.20 10.04 -16.14
C LEU A 517 -8.91 9.89 -17.50
N ARG A 518 -8.54 8.88 -18.30
CA ARG A 518 -9.24 8.54 -19.55
C ARG A 518 -10.57 7.81 -19.33
N GLY A 519 -10.86 7.36 -18.11
CA GLY A 519 -12.01 6.51 -17.82
C GLY A 519 -11.90 5.11 -18.44
N GLU A 520 -10.69 4.66 -18.76
CA GLU A 520 -10.48 3.32 -19.31
C GLU A 520 -10.75 2.27 -18.24
N GLN A 521 -11.53 1.23 -18.57
CA GLN A 521 -11.71 0.11 -17.66
C GLN A 521 -10.36 -0.55 -17.38
N ILE A 522 -10.01 -0.64 -16.10
CA ILE A 522 -8.82 -1.34 -15.63
C ILE A 522 -8.98 -2.83 -15.99
N LYS A 523 -8.41 -3.26 -17.12
CA LYS A 523 -8.57 -4.64 -17.60
C LYS A 523 -7.83 -5.61 -16.67
N PHE A 524 -8.59 -6.49 -16.04
CA PHE A 524 -8.13 -7.51 -15.10
C PHE A 524 -7.47 -8.68 -15.82
N HIS A 525 -6.25 -8.48 -16.31
CA HIS A 525 -5.43 -9.63 -16.65
C HIS A 525 -5.05 -10.33 -15.34
N VAL A 526 -5.44 -11.60 -15.22
CA VAL A 526 -5.02 -12.46 -14.11
C VAL A 526 -3.50 -12.46 -14.11
N THR A 527 -2.92 -12.21 -12.94
CA THR A 527 -1.46 -12.16 -12.81
C THR A 527 -0.90 -13.53 -13.22
N PRO A 528 0.10 -13.61 -14.13
CA PRO A 528 0.70 -14.88 -14.52
C PRO A 528 1.13 -15.67 -13.28
N LYS A 529 0.72 -16.94 -13.19
CA LYS A 529 0.92 -17.75 -11.98
C LYS A 529 2.18 -18.63 -12.07
N GLU A 530 2.62 -18.92 -13.28
CA GLU A 530 3.94 -19.53 -13.52
C GLU A 530 5.00 -18.43 -13.62
N ARG A 531 6.09 -18.62 -12.87
CA ARG A 531 7.26 -17.75 -12.90
C ARG A 531 7.69 -17.54 -14.35
N GLN A 532 7.61 -16.31 -14.80
CA GLN A 532 8.17 -15.94 -16.10
C GLN A 532 9.69 -15.83 -15.93
N THR A 533 10.43 -16.79 -16.47
CA THR A 533 11.91 -16.75 -16.46
C THR A 533 12.41 -15.84 -17.58
N GLY A 534 13.05 -14.73 -17.24
CA GLY A 534 13.58 -13.82 -18.25
C GLY A 534 14.16 -12.53 -17.68
N ARG A 535 14.71 -11.70 -18.56
CA ARG A 535 15.08 -10.31 -18.25
C ARG A 535 13.95 -9.39 -18.69
N PHE A 536 13.43 -8.58 -17.77
CA PHE A 536 12.27 -7.71 -18.00
C PHE A 536 12.65 -6.26 -18.28
N LEU A 537 13.79 -6.02 -18.94
CA LEU A 537 14.31 -4.67 -19.20
C LEU A 537 13.33 -3.79 -19.98
N TYR A 538 12.44 -4.39 -20.77
CA TYR A 538 11.40 -3.66 -21.51
C TYR A 538 10.38 -2.97 -20.60
N LEU A 539 10.19 -3.46 -19.36
CA LEU A 539 9.29 -2.86 -18.37
C LEU A 539 9.91 -1.64 -17.67
N VAL A 540 11.24 -1.50 -17.70
CA VAL A 540 11.98 -0.44 -17.00
C VAL A 540 12.69 0.53 -17.95
N LYS A 541 12.22 0.64 -19.21
CA LYS A 541 12.78 1.58 -20.19
C LYS A 541 12.83 3.03 -19.68
N PRO A 542 11.80 3.57 -19.00
CA PRO A 542 11.86 4.94 -18.46
C PRO A 542 13.00 5.12 -17.44
N GLN A 543 13.22 4.15 -16.56
CA GLN A 543 14.27 4.17 -15.55
C GLN A 543 15.65 4.11 -16.21
N ILE A 544 15.83 3.23 -17.20
CA ILE A 544 17.06 3.15 -18.00
C ILE A 544 17.32 4.47 -18.73
N ALA A 545 16.29 5.08 -19.31
CA ALA A 545 16.41 6.34 -20.02
C ALA A 545 16.86 7.48 -19.09
N ILE A 546 16.29 7.58 -17.87
CA ILE A 546 16.75 8.57 -16.87
C ILE A 546 18.24 8.35 -16.55
N VAL A 547 18.67 7.13 -16.26
CA VAL A 547 20.09 6.83 -15.96
C VAL A 547 20.99 7.22 -17.13
N ALA A 548 20.65 6.80 -18.35
CA ALA A 548 21.44 7.08 -19.55
C ALA A 548 21.52 8.59 -19.84
N LEU A 549 20.38 9.28 -19.80
CA LEU A 549 20.32 10.73 -20.02
C LEU A 549 21.07 11.51 -18.94
N THR A 550 21.00 11.09 -17.68
CA THR A 550 21.77 11.72 -16.61
C THR A 550 23.26 11.54 -16.84
N LEU A 551 23.74 10.34 -17.19
CA LEU A 551 25.16 10.10 -17.47
C LEU A 551 25.65 10.92 -18.67
N ILE A 552 24.89 10.94 -19.77
CA ILE A 552 25.22 11.75 -20.95
C ILE A 552 25.21 13.24 -20.60
N GLY A 553 24.21 13.70 -19.85
CA GLY A 553 24.10 15.08 -19.40
C GLY A 553 25.25 15.49 -18.49
N LEU A 554 25.71 14.63 -17.58
CA LEU A 554 26.87 14.88 -16.73
C LEU A 554 28.14 15.05 -17.57
N ILE A 555 28.37 14.18 -18.56
CA ILE A 555 29.51 14.29 -19.48
C ILE A 555 29.43 15.60 -20.26
N TRP A 556 28.27 15.90 -20.83
CA TRP A 556 28.04 17.11 -21.61
C TRP A 556 28.23 18.39 -20.79
N GLY A 557 27.59 18.48 -19.62
CA GLY A 557 27.75 19.61 -18.71
C GLY A 557 29.20 19.80 -18.27
N GLY A 558 29.93 18.69 -18.04
CA GLY A 558 31.36 18.73 -17.71
C GLY A 558 32.21 19.30 -18.85
N ILE A 559 31.90 18.96 -20.10
CA ILE A 559 32.55 19.54 -21.29
C ILE A 559 32.27 21.04 -21.37
N GLN A 560 31.03 21.47 -21.11
CA GLN A 560 30.66 22.90 -21.18
C GLN A 560 31.33 23.72 -20.09
N VAL A 561 31.41 23.20 -18.87
CA VAL A 561 32.17 23.82 -17.77
C VAL A 561 33.65 23.91 -18.12
N ALA A 562 34.25 22.83 -18.66
CA ALA A 562 35.65 22.82 -19.07
C ALA A 562 35.97 23.82 -20.20
N ARG A 563 34.99 24.15 -21.05
CA ARG A 563 35.11 25.16 -22.11
C ARG A 563 34.88 26.59 -21.64
N GLY A 564 34.56 26.80 -20.36
CA GLY A 564 34.20 28.12 -19.84
C GLY A 564 32.88 28.67 -20.40
N ALA A 565 32.01 27.80 -20.93
CA ALA A 565 30.72 28.18 -21.51
C ALA A 565 29.60 28.30 -20.46
N VAL A 566 29.92 28.09 -19.18
CA VAL A 566 28.99 28.18 -18.05
C VAL A 566 29.51 29.23 -17.09
N ASP A 567 28.72 30.30 -16.89
CA ASP A 567 29.13 31.45 -16.08
C ASP A 567 29.30 31.11 -14.59
N ASP A 568 28.56 30.12 -14.09
CA ASP A 568 28.64 29.66 -12.69
C ASP A 568 28.71 28.12 -12.58
N PRO A 569 29.87 27.55 -12.21
CA PRO A 569 30.06 26.12 -12.01
C PRO A 569 29.30 25.53 -10.81
N SER A 570 28.80 26.36 -9.88
CA SER A 570 28.17 25.88 -8.64
C SER A 570 26.87 25.10 -8.91
N GLY A 571 26.09 25.50 -9.91
CA GLY A 571 24.89 24.79 -10.35
C GLY A 571 25.20 23.39 -10.89
N TYR A 572 26.37 23.20 -11.51
CA TYR A 572 26.79 21.88 -12.00
C TYR A 572 27.06 20.91 -10.84
N VAL A 573 27.64 21.38 -9.73
CA VAL A 573 27.87 20.55 -8.53
C VAL A 573 26.57 20.04 -7.92
N ILE A 574 25.55 20.91 -7.82
CA ILE A 574 24.21 20.53 -7.33
C ILE A 574 23.58 19.48 -8.24
N ASN A 575 23.72 19.62 -9.55
CA ASN A 575 23.14 18.69 -10.51
C ASN A 575 23.92 17.36 -10.60
N ILE A 576 25.22 17.34 -10.27
CA ILE A 576 25.95 16.08 -10.00
C ILE A 576 25.31 15.35 -8.83
N PHE A 577 25.05 16.05 -7.72
CA PHE A 577 24.42 15.45 -6.54
C PHE A 577 23.04 14.86 -6.87
N TRP A 578 22.14 15.66 -7.48
CA TRP A 578 20.81 15.17 -7.85
C TRP A 578 20.84 14.10 -8.94
N GLY A 579 21.76 14.20 -9.90
CA GLY A 579 22.00 13.16 -10.89
C GLY A 579 22.41 11.84 -10.25
N ALA A 580 23.30 11.88 -9.25
CA ALA A 580 23.69 10.70 -8.48
C ALA A 580 22.52 10.11 -7.69
N VAL A 581 21.69 10.95 -7.05
CA VAL A 581 20.47 10.51 -6.35
C VAL A 581 19.48 9.86 -7.32
N ASN A 582 19.26 10.44 -8.51
CA ASN A 582 18.39 9.89 -9.54
C ASN A 582 18.89 8.51 -10.00
N ILE A 583 20.19 8.38 -10.30
CA ILE A 583 20.79 7.10 -10.69
C ILE A 583 20.63 6.08 -9.56
N ALA A 584 20.97 6.44 -8.32
CA ALA A 584 20.87 5.56 -7.17
C ALA A 584 19.42 5.09 -6.92
N ALA A 585 18.42 5.94 -7.14
CA ALA A 585 17.02 5.58 -7.00
C ALA A 585 16.52 4.65 -8.13
N MET A 586 16.99 4.81 -9.36
CA MET A 586 16.56 3.99 -10.51
C MET A 586 17.24 2.61 -10.54
N LEU A 587 18.49 2.51 -10.09
CA LEU A 587 19.31 1.29 -10.19
C LEU A 587 18.65 0.05 -9.58
N PRO A 588 18.06 0.08 -8.37
CA PRO A 588 17.40 -1.09 -7.79
C PRO A 588 16.31 -1.68 -8.69
N MET A 589 15.51 -0.84 -9.34
CA MET A 589 14.47 -1.26 -10.27
C MET A 589 15.04 -1.94 -11.52
N ILE A 590 16.13 -1.39 -12.04
CA ILE A 590 16.84 -1.95 -13.21
C ILE A 590 17.49 -3.29 -12.83
N MET A 591 18.08 -3.38 -11.65
CA MET A 591 18.63 -4.62 -11.10
C MET A 591 17.55 -5.67 -10.89
N ALA A 592 16.38 -5.28 -10.37
CA ALA A 592 15.22 -6.15 -10.22
C ALA A 592 14.75 -6.73 -11.56
N ALA A 593 14.74 -5.92 -12.62
CA ALA A 593 14.41 -6.38 -13.97
C ALA A 593 15.45 -7.35 -14.58
N MET A 594 16.67 -7.40 -14.04
CA MET A 594 17.72 -8.36 -14.42
C MET A 594 17.82 -9.55 -13.46
N TRP A 595 17.14 -9.49 -12.32
CA TRP A 595 17.28 -10.48 -11.27
C TRP A 595 16.58 -11.78 -11.65
N GLN A 596 17.24 -12.89 -11.35
CA GLN A 596 16.72 -14.24 -11.50
C GLN A 596 17.02 -15.00 -10.21
N PRO A 597 16.02 -15.62 -9.56
CA PRO A 597 16.28 -16.55 -8.47
C PRO A 597 17.21 -17.68 -8.94
N ALA A 598 18.11 -18.14 -8.06
CA ALA A 598 19.00 -19.27 -8.34
C ALA A 598 18.19 -20.51 -8.74
N ASP A 599 18.67 -21.24 -9.75
CA ASP A 599 18.02 -22.45 -10.25
C ASP A 599 17.93 -23.53 -9.18
N GLU A 600 16.77 -24.20 -9.13
CA GLU A 600 16.39 -25.21 -8.12
C GLU A 600 17.36 -26.41 -8.07
N GLU A 601 18.15 -26.65 -9.13
CA GLU A 601 19.10 -27.77 -9.23
C GLU A 601 20.43 -27.54 -8.50
N SER A 602 20.74 -26.31 -8.06
CA SER A 602 22.05 -25.98 -7.49
C SER A 602 22.21 -26.28 -5.99
N GLY A 603 21.21 -26.93 -5.38
CA GLY A 603 21.18 -27.24 -3.94
C GLY A 603 21.01 -28.72 -3.59
N ALA A 604 21.11 -29.64 -4.56
CA ALA A 604 21.14 -31.08 -4.32
C ALA A 604 22.55 -31.57 -3.97
#